data_AF-A0A8R1X0T8-F1
#
_entry.id   AF-A0A8R1X0T8-F1
#
_cell.length_a   1.000
_cell.length_b   1.000
_cell.length_c   1.000
_cell.angle_alpha   90.00
_cell.angle_beta   90.00
_cell.angle_gamma   90.00
#
_symmetry.space_group_name_H-M   'P 1'
#
loop_
_entity.id
_entity.type
_entity.pdbx_description
1 polymer ?
#
loop_
_entity_poly.entity_id
_entity_poly.type
_entity_poly.pdbx_seq_one_letter_code
_entity_poly.pdbx_strand_id
1 'polypeptide(L)'
;MSVSKKRKISDESRVFQEKWSNNYFFIQVKEKAICLICQESIAVMKEYNLKRHYGTKHAAKYDMIQGQLRIDKLALLMKNIQGQSSGLKKYHKDSEASVKASFIIAQKISAKSKPFTDGEFIKECMEAASEILCPAQKQLFSKLSLSGVTVARRIEELGTDIESTLKERISKFIFYSLTLDESTDLSDTAQLAIFVRGIDSNFNITEELAALFPMKGTTKSCDIFNALISTLNRFDIKLNNLSGVITDGVKNNTWPAA
;
A
#
# COMPACT_ATOMS: atom_id res chain seq x y z
N MET A 1 -60.34 12.88 0.10
CA MET A 1 -58.95 13.35 0.32
C MET A 1 -58.02 12.46 -0.49
N SER A 2 -57.48 12.94 -1.62
CA SER A 2 -56.58 12.14 -2.44
C SER A 2 -55.19 12.12 -1.81
N VAL A 3 -54.74 10.94 -1.40
CA VAL A 3 -53.40 10.73 -0.88
C VAL A 3 -52.43 10.96 -2.04
N SER A 4 -51.75 12.11 -2.03
CA SER A 4 -50.69 12.41 -2.98
C SER A 4 -49.55 11.40 -2.79
N LYS A 5 -49.43 10.43 -3.70
CA LYS A 5 -48.28 9.53 -3.78
C LYS A 5 -47.01 10.38 -3.89
N LYS A 6 -46.23 10.45 -2.80
CA LYS A 6 -44.87 11.00 -2.84
C LYS A 6 -44.03 10.11 -3.76
N ARG A 7 -43.63 10.66 -4.90
CA ARG A 7 -42.86 9.95 -5.94
C ARG A 7 -41.46 9.63 -5.42
N LYS A 8 -41.01 8.38 -5.54
CA LYS A 8 -39.67 7.93 -5.12
C LYS A 8 -38.63 8.25 -6.20
N ILE A 9 -37.41 8.54 -5.75
CA ILE A 9 -36.27 8.98 -6.57
C ILE A 9 -35.79 7.88 -7.55
N SER A 10 -36.10 6.61 -7.28
CA SER A 10 -35.74 5.43 -8.06
C SER A 10 -36.51 5.27 -9.38
N ASP A 11 -37.68 5.90 -9.52
CA ASP A 11 -38.63 5.58 -10.61
C ASP A 11 -38.41 6.45 -11.86
N GLU A 12 -37.62 7.52 -11.75
CA GLU A 12 -37.20 8.32 -12.89
C GLU A 12 -35.80 7.86 -13.30
N SER A 13 -35.68 7.13 -14.41
CA SER A 13 -34.39 6.95 -15.10
C SER A 13 -33.86 8.33 -15.52
N ARG A 14 -33.20 9.04 -14.59
CA ARG A 14 -32.65 10.40 -14.73
C ARG A 14 -31.31 10.32 -15.46
N VAL A 15 -31.40 9.93 -16.72
CA VAL A 15 -30.24 9.81 -17.60
C VAL A 15 -29.82 11.21 -18.06
N PHE A 16 -28.53 11.49 -18.00
CA PHE A 16 -27.97 12.73 -18.53
C PHE A 16 -28.18 12.82 -20.03
N GLN A 17 -28.58 13.98 -20.53
CA GLN A 17 -28.78 14.20 -21.96
C GLN A 17 -27.60 15.00 -22.52
N GLU A 18 -26.96 14.51 -23.58
CA GLU A 18 -25.81 15.18 -24.21
C GLU A 18 -26.12 16.61 -24.67
N LYS A 19 -27.37 16.88 -25.06
CA LYS A 19 -27.83 18.24 -25.39
C LYS A 19 -27.59 19.25 -24.26
N TRP A 20 -27.56 18.82 -23.00
CA TRP A 20 -27.31 19.69 -21.86
C TRP A 20 -25.86 20.16 -21.79
N SER A 21 -24.93 19.43 -22.41
CA SER A 21 -23.56 19.89 -22.59
C SER A 21 -23.53 21.13 -23.45
N ASN A 22 -24.14 21.09 -24.63
CA ASN A 22 -24.20 22.27 -25.49
C ASN A 22 -25.09 23.38 -24.89
N ASN A 23 -26.27 23.02 -24.35
CA ASN A 23 -27.23 24.04 -23.91
C ASN A 23 -26.79 24.76 -22.63
N TYR A 24 -26.15 24.06 -21.68
CA TYR A 24 -25.90 24.58 -20.34
C TYR A 24 -24.46 24.42 -19.86
N PHE A 25 -23.55 23.91 -20.71
CA PHE A 25 -22.15 23.59 -20.37
C PHE A 25 -22.02 22.63 -19.18
N PHE A 26 -22.76 21.53 -19.19
CA PHE A 26 -22.63 20.47 -18.18
C PHE A 26 -22.10 19.16 -18.78
N ILE A 27 -21.44 18.36 -17.95
CA ILE A 27 -21.10 16.97 -18.28
C ILE A 27 -21.50 16.04 -17.14
N GLN A 28 -21.73 14.77 -17.44
CA GLN A 28 -21.90 13.74 -16.41
C GLN A 28 -20.54 13.19 -15.98
N VAL A 29 -20.29 13.17 -14.67
CA VAL A 29 -19.16 12.47 -14.05
C VAL A 29 -19.71 11.58 -12.93
N LYS A 30 -19.64 10.26 -13.13
CA LYS A 30 -20.32 9.27 -12.29
C LYS A 30 -21.83 9.57 -12.21
N GLU A 31 -22.39 9.77 -11.01
CA GLU A 31 -23.81 10.03 -10.77
C GLU A 31 -24.15 11.52 -10.62
N LYS A 32 -23.21 12.43 -10.92
CA LYS A 32 -23.40 13.87 -10.75
C LYS A 32 -23.18 14.62 -12.07
N ALA A 33 -23.88 15.73 -12.26
CA ALA A 33 -23.62 16.67 -13.33
C ALA A 33 -22.65 17.75 -12.85
N ILE A 34 -21.59 18.04 -13.60
CA ILE A 34 -20.58 19.07 -13.27
C ILE A 34 -20.69 20.22 -14.28
N CYS A 35 -20.75 21.46 -13.79
CA CYS A 35 -20.72 22.64 -14.64
C CYS A 35 -19.30 22.88 -15.15
N LEU A 36 -19.12 22.97 -16.48
CA LEU A 36 -17.83 23.19 -17.10
C LEU A 36 -17.28 24.62 -16.87
N ILE A 37 -18.12 25.57 -16.46
CA ILE A 37 -17.75 26.98 -16.28
C ILE A 37 -17.22 27.25 -14.87
N CYS A 38 -17.93 26.79 -13.82
CA CYS A 38 -17.58 27.05 -12.42
C CYS A 38 -17.22 25.80 -11.61
N GLN A 39 -17.23 24.61 -12.23
CA GLN A 39 -16.88 23.33 -11.60
C GLN A 39 -17.79 22.87 -10.44
N GLU A 40 -18.91 23.56 -10.19
CA GLU A 40 -19.89 23.11 -9.21
C GLU A 40 -20.62 21.83 -9.66
N SER A 41 -20.87 20.92 -8.70
CA SER A 41 -21.59 19.67 -8.96
C SER A 41 -23.07 19.76 -8.57
N ILE A 42 -23.95 19.27 -9.43
CA ILE A 42 -25.38 19.09 -9.18
C ILE A 42 -25.64 17.59 -9.00
N ALA A 43 -26.05 17.20 -7.80
CA ALA A 43 -26.32 15.80 -7.45
C ALA A 43 -27.58 15.24 -8.14
N VAL A 44 -28.58 16.09 -8.40
CA VAL A 44 -29.84 15.68 -9.03
C VAL A 44 -29.85 16.08 -10.51
N MET A 45 -29.57 15.11 -11.38
CA MET A 45 -29.52 15.27 -12.84
C MET A 45 -30.91 15.49 -13.47
N LYS A 46 -31.45 16.70 -13.30
CA LYS A 46 -32.70 17.17 -13.93
C LYS A 46 -32.43 18.43 -14.72
N GLU A 47 -32.93 18.50 -15.96
CA GLU A 47 -32.76 19.67 -16.83
C GLU A 47 -33.11 20.99 -16.12
N TYR A 48 -34.18 21.01 -15.32
CA TYR A 48 -34.55 22.18 -14.50
C TYR A 48 -33.39 22.68 -13.60
N ASN A 49 -32.69 21.78 -12.92
CA ASN A 49 -31.59 22.14 -12.02
C ASN A 49 -30.39 22.71 -12.80
N LEU A 50 -30.03 22.06 -13.91
CA LEU A 50 -28.93 22.50 -14.76
C LEU A 50 -29.24 23.85 -15.42
N LYS A 51 -30.44 23.99 -16.00
CA LYS A 51 -30.92 25.23 -16.61
C LYS A 51 -31.01 26.36 -15.61
N ARG A 52 -31.52 26.10 -14.39
CA ARG A 52 -31.57 27.11 -13.32
C ARG A 52 -30.16 27.56 -12.95
N HIS A 53 -29.24 26.64 -12.70
CA HIS A 53 -27.86 26.97 -12.38
C HIS A 53 -27.22 27.83 -13.48
N TYR A 54 -27.33 27.38 -14.73
CA TYR A 54 -26.79 28.11 -15.88
C TYR A 54 -27.43 29.49 -16.02
N GLY A 55 -28.77 29.57 -15.94
CA GLY A 55 -29.54 30.81 -16.00
C GLY A 55 -29.12 31.84 -14.94
N THR A 56 -28.95 31.42 -13.69
CA THR A 56 -28.67 32.35 -12.58
C THR A 56 -27.20 32.76 -12.49
N LYS A 57 -26.27 31.90 -12.94
CA LYS A 57 -24.82 32.13 -12.75
C LYS A 57 -24.08 32.50 -14.02
N HIS A 58 -24.52 32.04 -15.19
CA HIS A 58 -23.70 32.03 -16.41
C HIS A 58 -24.39 32.65 -17.63
N ALA A 59 -25.72 32.63 -17.72
CA ALA A 59 -26.46 33.07 -18.92
C ALA A 59 -26.08 34.48 -19.38
N ALA A 60 -25.96 35.44 -18.45
CA ALA A 60 -25.59 36.82 -18.77
C ALA A 60 -24.28 36.97 -19.57
N LYS A 61 -23.34 36.02 -19.42
CA LYS A 61 -22.04 36.04 -20.10
C LYS A 61 -21.94 35.03 -21.25
N TYR A 62 -22.70 33.95 -21.21
CA TYR A 62 -22.52 32.80 -22.10
C TYR A 62 -23.68 32.60 -23.09
N ASP A 63 -24.82 33.28 -22.96
CA ASP A 63 -25.93 33.20 -23.93
C ASP A 63 -25.64 33.90 -25.25
N MET A 64 -24.77 34.91 -25.20
CA MET A 64 -24.26 35.60 -26.40
C MET A 64 -23.35 34.71 -27.26
N ILE A 65 -22.85 33.59 -26.71
CA ILE A 65 -22.00 32.65 -27.44
C ILE A 65 -22.88 31.57 -28.06
N GLN A 66 -23.11 31.69 -29.37
CA GLN A 66 -23.96 30.79 -30.15
C GLN A 66 -23.21 30.18 -31.36
N GLY A 67 -23.84 29.20 -32.00
CA GLY A 67 -23.29 28.53 -33.17
C GLY A 67 -21.94 27.88 -32.92
N GLN A 68 -21.02 28.00 -33.88
CA GLN A 68 -19.70 27.38 -33.84
C GLN A 68 -18.87 27.83 -32.64
N LEU A 69 -18.93 29.11 -32.27
CA LEU A 69 -18.20 29.66 -31.12
C LEU A 69 -18.58 28.96 -29.81
N ARG A 70 -19.83 28.51 -29.69
CA ARG A 70 -20.30 27.78 -28.50
C ARG A 70 -19.69 26.39 -28.43
N ILE A 71 -19.64 25.69 -29.57
CA ILE A 71 -19.04 24.37 -29.72
C ILE A 71 -17.55 24.44 -29.39
N ASP A 72 -16.84 25.43 -29.95
CA ASP A 72 -15.41 25.63 -29.70
C ASP A 72 -15.14 25.94 -28.22
N LYS A 73 -16.00 26.77 -27.60
CA LYS A 73 -15.88 27.08 -26.16
C LYS A 73 -16.11 25.85 -25.29
N LEU A 74 -17.10 25.03 -25.64
CA LEU A 74 -17.36 23.77 -24.95
C LEU A 74 -16.15 22.83 -25.05
N ALA A 75 -15.60 22.66 -26.25
CA ALA A 75 -14.41 21.84 -26.47
C ALA A 75 -13.21 22.34 -25.65
N LEU A 76 -12.99 23.66 -25.58
CA LEU A 76 -11.94 24.27 -24.76
C LEU A 76 -12.14 23.98 -23.27
N LEU A 77 -13.36 24.15 -22.74
CA LEU A 77 -13.65 23.90 -21.33
C LEU A 77 -13.52 22.41 -20.97
N MET A 78 -13.94 21.52 -21.86
CA MET A 78 -13.74 20.08 -21.69
C MET A 78 -12.25 19.71 -21.65
N LYS A 79 -11.43 20.29 -22.54
CA LYS A 79 -9.98 20.10 -22.56
C LYS A 79 -9.32 20.57 -21.25
N ASN A 80 -9.77 21.69 -20.68
CA ASN A 80 -9.24 22.22 -19.42
C ASN A 80 -9.52 21.27 -18.24
N ILE A 81 -10.72 20.69 -18.16
CA ILE A 81 -11.07 19.74 -17.09
C ILE A 81 -10.34 18.40 -17.24
N GLN A 82 -10.17 17.94 -18.49
CA GLN A 82 -9.33 16.77 -18.78
C GLN A 82 -7.85 17.05 -18.42
N GLY A 83 -7.34 18.26 -18.65
CA GLY A 83 -6.00 18.70 -18.22
C GLY A 83 -5.82 18.68 -16.70
N GLN A 84 -6.81 19.17 -15.94
CA GLN A 84 -6.74 19.18 -14.47
C GLN A 84 -6.79 17.77 -13.86
N SER A 85 -7.66 16.89 -14.38
CA SER A 85 -7.75 15.50 -13.92
C SER A 85 -6.55 14.63 -14.33
N SER A 86 -5.95 14.89 -15.49
CA SER A 86 -4.74 14.20 -15.94
C SER A 86 -3.50 14.60 -15.13
N GLY A 87 -3.40 15.87 -14.71
CA GLY A 87 -2.38 16.33 -13.76
C GLY A 87 -2.42 15.54 -12.46
N LEU A 88 -3.58 15.49 -11.79
CA LEU A 88 -3.77 14.74 -10.53
C LEU A 88 -3.45 13.24 -10.67
N LYS A 89 -3.89 12.60 -11.77
CA LYS A 89 -3.57 11.20 -12.04
C LYS A 89 -2.07 10.97 -12.24
N LYS A 90 -1.37 11.90 -12.89
CA LYS A 90 0.08 11.84 -13.07
C LYS A 90 0.81 11.97 -11.72
N TYR A 91 0.44 12.96 -10.90
CA TYR A 91 1.01 13.11 -9.55
C TYR A 91 0.85 11.87 -8.68
N HIS A 92 -0.32 11.22 -8.71
CA HIS A 92 -0.56 10.00 -7.94
C HIS A 92 0.34 8.85 -8.40
N LYS A 93 0.48 8.65 -9.71
CA LYS A 93 1.37 7.61 -10.28
C LYS A 93 2.84 7.86 -9.96
N ASP A 94 3.29 9.11 -10.07
CA ASP A 94 4.68 9.48 -9.76
C ASP A 94 4.98 9.27 -8.26
N SER A 95 4.02 9.55 -7.38
CA SER A 95 4.12 9.29 -5.94
C SER A 95 4.22 7.79 -5.61
N GLU A 96 3.38 6.97 -6.24
CA GLU A 96 3.40 5.51 -6.06
C GLU A 96 4.73 4.89 -6.52
N ALA A 97 5.22 5.31 -7.69
CA ALA A 97 6.50 4.86 -8.22
C ALA A 97 7.67 5.23 -7.28
N SER A 98 7.66 6.44 -6.72
CA SER A 98 8.65 6.90 -5.74
C SER A 98 8.64 6.05 -4.47
N VAL A 99 7.46 5.78 -3.91
CA VAL A 99 7.32 4.92 -2.73
C VAL A 99 7.84 3.52 -3.02
N LYS A 100 7.45 2.91 -4.16
CA LYS A 100 7.92 1.58 -4.57
C LYS A 100 9.45 1.54 -4.71
N ALA A 101 10.03 2.56 -5.35
CA ALA A 101 11.49 2.67 -5.47
C ALA A 101 12.17 2.76 -4.08
N SER A 102 11.60 3.52 -3.14
CA SER A 102 12.13 3.63 -1.78
C SER A 102 12.21 2.28 -1.05
N PHE A 103 11.18 1.43 -1.19
CA PHE A 103 11.18 0.08 -0.61
C PHE A 103 12.23 -0.82 -1.26
N ILE A 104 12.35 -0.80 -2.59
CA ILE A 104 13.34 -1.60 -3.32
C ILE A 104 14.76 -1.22 -2.89
N ILE A 105 15.04 0.08 -2.76
CA ILE A 105 16.36 0.55 -2.32
C ILE A 105 16.61 0.13 -0.86
N ALA A 106 15.63 0.32 0.03
CA ALA A 106 15.74 -0.09 1.44
C ALA A 106 16.00 -1.60 1.58
N GLN A 107 15.32 -2.45 0.79
CA GLN A 107 15.57 -3.89 0.71
C GLN A 107 16.99 -4.21 0.23
N LYS A 108 17.52 -3.47 -0.75
CA LYS A 108 18.90 -3.67 -1.24
C LYS A 108 19.93 -3.29 -0.18
N ILE A 109 19.68 -2.22 0.58
CA ILE A 109 20.53 -1.81 1.70
C ILE A 109 20.56 -2.91 2.76
N SER A 110 19.39 -3.41 3.19
CA SER A 110 19.30 -4.45 4.22
C SER A 110 19.91 -5.79 3.77
N ALA A 111 19.64 -6.23 2.53
CA ALA A 111 20.16 -7.48 1.99
C ALA A 111 21.69 -7.50 1.84
N LYS A 112 22.34 -6.33 1.85
CA LYS A 112 23.80 -6.19 1.84
C LYS A 112 24.37 -5.78 3.20
N SER A 113 23.54 -5.79 4.25
CA SER A 113 23.89 -5.39 5.62
C SER A 113 24.56 -4.01 5.67
N LYS A 114 24.08 -3.08 4.84
CA LYS A 114 24.60 -1.71 4.79
C LYS A 114 23.91 -0.81 5.82
N PRO A 115 24.59 0.24 6.33
CA PRO A 115 23.99 1.22 7.21
C PRO A 115 22.74 1.86 6.60
N PHE A 116 21.73 2.17 7.42
CA PHE A 116 20.52 2.83 6.92
C PHE A 116 20.80 4.24 6.35
N THR A 117 21.84 4.90 6.87
CA THR A 117 22.33 6.20 6.40
C THR A 117 22.84 6.17 4.96
N ASP A 118 23.21 5.00 4.42
CA ASP A 118 23.64 4.87 3.02
C ASP A 118 22.53 5.28 2.04
N GLY A 119 21.26 5.30 2.47
CA GLY A 119 20.15 5.80 1.67
C GLY A 119 20.33 7.25 1.20
N GLU A 120 20.92 8.11 2.03
CA GLU A 120 21.18 9.51 1.68
C GLU A 120 22.28 9.62 0.61
N PHE A 121 23.38 8.89 0.80
CA PHE A 121 24.46 8.81 -0.17
C PHE A 121 24.00 8.23 -1.52
N ILE A 122 23.18 7.18 -1.51
CA ILE A 122 22.58 6.60 -2.72
C ILE A 122 21.71 7.63 -3.44
N LYS A 123 20.93 8.43 -2.69
CA LYS A 123 20.13 9.51 -3.26
C LYS A 123 20.99 10.57 -3.93
N GLU A 124 22.05 11.05 -3.28
CA GLU A 124 23.00 12.02 -3.84
C GLU A 124 23.61 11.52 -5.15
N CYS A 125 24.04 10.25 -5.18
CA CYS A 125 24.59 9.62 -6.38
C CYS A 125 23.57 9.57 -7.53
N MET A 126 22.31 9.22 -7.25
CA MET A 126 21.24 9.19 -8.25
C MET A 126 20.91 10.59 -8.77
N GLU A 127 20.88 11.60 -7.90
CA GLU A 127 20.64 12.99 -8.29
C GLU A 127 21.76 13.51 -9.20
N ALA A 128 23.02 13.30 -8.83
CA ALA A 128 24.18 13.69 -9.63
C ALA A 128 24.19 13.02 -11.02
N ALA A 129 23.91 11.71 -11.07
CA ALA A 129 23.80 11.00 -12.34
C ALA A 129 22.62 11.49 -13.19
N SER A 130 21.47 11.77 -12.56
CA SER A 130 20.27 12.23 -13.26
C SER A 130 20.45 13.62 -13.88
N GLU A 131 21.25 14.49 -13.25
CA GLU A 131 21.53 15.81 -13.77
C GLU A 131 22.32 15.79 -15.09
N ILE A 132 23.12 14.75 -15.31
CA ILE A 132 23.91 14.58 -16.53
C ILE A 132 23.15 13.76 -17.58
N LEU A 133 22.57 12.63 -17.17
CA LEU A 133 21.99 11.64 -18.09
C LEU A 133 20.53 11.93 -18.44
N CYS A 134 19.75 12.46 -17.51
CA CYS A 134 18.31 12.68 -17.67
C CYS A 134 17.79 13.91 -16.89
N PRO A 135 18.23 15.13 -17.25
CA PRO A 135 17.94 16.34 -16.47
C PRO A 135 16.45 16.62 -16.29
N ALA A 136 15.64 16.27 -17.31
CA ALA A 136 14.18 16.44 -17.27
C ALA A 136 13.51 15.60 -16.17
N GLN A 137 14.17 14.54 -15.69
CA GLN A 137 13.69 13.62 -14.66
C GLN A 137 14.33 13.84 -13.28
N LYS A 138 15.28 14.79 -13.14
CA LYS A 138 15.97 15.10 -11.87
C LYS A 138 15.03 15.24 -10.67
N GLN A 139 13.89 15.90 -10.89
CA GLN A 139 12.88 16.14 -9.84
C GLN A 139 12.18 14.87 -9.31
N LEU A 140 12.29 13.74 -10.01
CA LEU A 140 11.77 12.46 -9.51
C LEU A 140 12.72 11.87 -8.47
N PHE A 141 14.03 11.95 -8.70
CA PHE A 141 15.06 11.48 -7.78
C PHE A 141 15.12 12.34 -6.52
N SER A 142 14.94 13.66 -6.65
CA SER A 142 14.91 14.57 -5.49
C SER A 142 13.75 14.32 -4.53
N LYS A 143 12.65 13.77 -5.02
CA LYS A 143 11.47 13.42 -4.22
C LYS A 143 11.57 12.06 -3.55
N LEU A 144 12.60 11.26 -3.82
CA LEU A 144 12.79 9.98 -3.14
C LEU A 144 13.10 10.23 -1.65
N SER A 145 12.33 9.59 -0.77
CA SER A 145 12.60 9.60 0.66
C SER A 145 13.52 8.44 1.01
N LEU A 146 14.80 8.73 1.22
CA LEU A 146 15.85 7.75 1.54
C LEU A 146 16.68 8.15 2.76
N SER A 147 16.14 8.97 3.66
CA SER A 147 16.79 9.24 4.94
C SER A 147 16.96 7.95 5.74
N GLY A 148 17.95 7.90 6.64
CA GLY A 148 18.18 6.71 7.47
C GLY A 148 16.94 6.24 8.24
N VAL A 149 16.14 7.18 8.77
CA VAL A 149 14.85 6.89 9.42
C VAL A 149 13.84 6.29 8.45
N THR A 150 13.77 6.80 7.22
CA THR A 150 12.86 6.26 6.21
C THR A 150 13.27 4.85 5.82
N VAL A 151 14.56 4.62 5.58
CA VAL A 151 15.10 3.30 5.23
C VAL A 151 14.79 2.29 6.35
N ALA A 152 15.05 2.65 7.61
CA ALA A 152 14.75 1.81 8.76
C ALA A 152 13.26 1.43 8.81
N ARG A 153 12.35 2.42 8.73
CA ARG A 153 10.91 2.18 8.73
C ARG A 153 10.47 1.28 7.57
N ARG A 154 11.02 1.48 6.37
CA ARG A 154 10.69 0.65 5.20
C ARG A 154 11.14 -0.80 5.38
N ILE A 155 12.31 -1.02 5.99
CA ILE A 155 12.79 -2.36 6.33
C ILE A 155 11.90 -3.02 7.37
N GLU A 156 11.45 -2.28 8.40
CA GLU A 156 10.52 -2.76 9.42
C GLU A 156 9.15 -3.14 8.82
N GLU A 157 8.62 -2.32 7.92
CA GLU A 157 7.39 -2.61 7.17
C GLU A 157 7.54 -3.90 6.33
N LEU A 158 8.67 -4.06 5.63
CA LEU A 158 8.97 -5.29 4.89
C LEU A 158 9.10 -6.49 5.81
N GLY A 159 9.73 -6.34 6.99
CA GLY A 159 9.84 -7.40 7.98
C GLY A 159 8.47 -7.83 8.51
N THR A 160 7.59 -6.87 8.78
CA THR A 160 6.20 -7.14 9.23
C THR A 160 5.39 -7.88 8.18
N ASP A 161 5.57 -7.53 6.89
CA ASP A 161 4.90 -8.20 5.77
C ASP A 161 5.39 -9.65 5.60
N ILE A 162 6.71 -9.88 5.71
CA ILE A 162 7.31 -11.21 5.70
C ILE A 162 6.78 -12.05 6.87
N GLU A 163 6.74 -11.49 8.07
CA GLU A 163 6.22 -12.16 9.27
C GLU A 163 4.74 -12.54 9.11
N SER A 164 3.93 -11.63 8.59
CA SER A 164 2.50 -11.87 8.34
C SER A 164 2.31 -12.99 7.32
N THR A 165 3.12 -12.99 6.25
CA THR A 165 3.12 -14.04 5.22
C THR A 165 3.52 -15.40 5.81
N LEU A 166 4.55 -15.42 6.66
CA LEU A 166 4.98 -16.63 7.34
C LEU A 166 3.88 -17.16 8.27
N LYS A 167 3.22 -16.29 9.04
CA LYS A 167 2.10 -16.65 9.91
C LYS A 167 0.93 -17.27 9.12
N GLU A 168 0.55 -16.66 7.99
CA GLU A 168 -0.48 -17.20 7.11
C GLU A 168 -0.07 -18.59 6.59
N ARG A 169 1.20 -18.78 6.22
CA ARG A 169 1.70 -20.07 5.74
C ARG A 169 1.67 -21.14 6.85
N ILE A 170 2.13 -20.82 8.05
CA ILE A 170 2.11 -21.73 9.21
C ILE A 170 0.69 -22.17 9.54
N SER A 171 -0.30 -21.28 9.41
CA SER A 171 -1.70 -21.61 9.68
C SER A 171 -2.27 -22.72 8.77
N LYS A 172 -1.62 -22.96 7.62
CA LYS A 172 -2.01 -23.98 6.63
C LYS A 172 -1.30 -25.31 6.83
N PHE A 173 -0.37 -25.42 7.77
CA PHE A 173 0.35 -26.66 8.02
C PHE A 173 -0.56 -27.72 8.67
N ILE A 174 -0.58 -28.91 8.09
CA ILE A 174 -1.23 -30.10 8.67
C ILE A 174 -0.35 -30.63 9.82
N PHE A 175 0.95 -30.75 9.56
CA PHE A 175 1.96 -31.10 10.55
C PHE A 175 3.16 -30.18 10.40
N TYR A 176 3.83 -29.91 11.51
CA TYR A 176 5.07 -29.15 11.50
C TYR A 176 6.04 -29.64 12.57
N SER A 177 7.32 -29.38 12.34
CA SER A 177 8.40 -29.61 13.29
C SER A 177 9.14 -28.31 13.55
N LEU A 178 9.79 -28.23 14.70
CA LEU A 178 10.62 -27.08 15.08
C LEU A 178 12.06 -27.54 15.23
N THR A 179 13.00 -26.76 14.70
CA THR A 179 14.43 -26.96 14.93
C THR A 179 14.97 -25.78 15.70
N LEU A 180 15.62 -26.07 16.83
CA LEU A 180 16.28 -25.13 17.70
C LEU A 180 17.78 -25.30 17.50
N ASP A 181 18.43 -24.26 17.01
CA ASP A 181 19.87 -24.25 16.71
C ASP A 181 20.55 -23.12 17.48
N GLU A 182 21.54 -23.46 18.30
CA GLU A 182 22.34 -22.48 19.03
C GLU A 182 23.57 -22.10 18.20
N SER A 183 23.63 -20.85 17.76
CA SER A 183 24.78 -20.28 17.05
C SER A 183 25.49 -19.25 17.93
N THR A 184 26.78 -19.03 17.72
CA THR A 184 27.52 -17.92 18.38
C THR A 184 27.75 -16.80 17.39
N ASP A 185 27.44 -15.56 17.77
CA ASP A 185 27.74 -14.40 16.95
C ASP A 185 29.19 -13.91 17.12
N LEU A 186 29.59 -12.93 16.29
CA LEU A 186 30.94 -12.36 16.31
C LEU A 186 31.32 -11.68 17.65
N SER A 187 30.34 -11.42 18.51
CA SER A 187 30.53 -10.82 19.83
C SER A 187 30.51 -11.83 20.98
N ASP A 188 30.63 -13.13 20.65
CA ASP A 188 30.56 -14.25 21.60
C ASP A 188 29.22 -14.32 22.35
N THR A 189 28.17 -13.72 21.79
CA THR A 189 26.81 -13.87 22.31
C THR A 189 26.15 -15.04 21.59
N ALA A 190 25.72 -16.04 22.36
CA ALA A 190 24.92 -17.13 21.82
C ALA A 190 23.58 -16.61 21.29
N GLN A 191 23.11 -17.13 20.18
CA GLN A 191 21.85 -16.81 19.54
C GLN A 191 21.08 -18.10 19.24
N LEU A 192 19.85 -18.17 19.72
CA LEU A 192 18.95 -19.28 19.44
C LEU A 192 18.16 -18.99 18.17
N ALA A 193 18.43 -19.75 17.12
CA ALA A 193 17.66 -19.76 15.89
C ALA A 193 16.55 -20.82 15.99
N ILE A 194 15.32 -20.42 15.67
CA ILE A 194 14.14 -21.29 15.68
C ILE A 194 13.62 -21.38 14.26
N PHE A 195 13.73 -22.57 13.66
CA PHE A 195 13.19 -22.87 12.34
C PHE A 195 11.87 -23.62 12.47
N VAL A 196 10.93 -23.29 11.61
CA VAL A 196 9.68 -24.04 11.44
C VAL A 196 9.70 -24.76 10.11
N ARG A 197 9.48 -26.06 10.14
CA ARG A 197 9.35 -26.90 8.95
C ARG A 197 7.98 -27.55 8.94
N GLY A 198 7.15 -27.23 7.96
CA GLY A 198 5.77 -27.71 7.88
C GLY A 198 5.38 -28.26 6.52
N ILE A 199 4.33 -29.08 6.51
CA ILE A 199 3.70 -29.63 5.31
C ILE A 199 2.26 -29.15 5.21
N ASP A 200 1.87 -28.63 4.05
CA ASP A 200 0.49 -28.21 3.78
C ASP A 200 -0.38 -29.35 3.21
N SER A 201 -1.66 -29.07 2.97
CA SER A 201 -2.60 -30.03 2.38
C SER A 201 -2.29 -30.46 0.95
N ASN A 202 -1.42 -29.73 0.26
CA ASN A 202 -0.97 -30.04 -1.08
C ASN A 202 0.38 -30.78 -1.07
N PHE A 203 0.84 -31.23 0.10
CA PHE A 203 2.13 -31.87 0.31
C PHE A 203 3.34 -30.98 0.00
N ASN A 204 3.18 -29.66 0.01
CA ASN A 204 4.31 -28.74 -0.10
C ASN A 204 5.02 -28.65 1.26
N ILE A 205 6.32 -28.92 1.25
CA ILE A 205 7.18 -28.75 2.42
C ILE A 205 7.78 -27.35 2.39
N THR A 206 7.62 -26.62 3.49
CA THR A 206 8.25 -25.30 3.68
C THR A 206 9.11 -25.33 4.93
N GLU A 207 10.31 -24.78 4.86
CA GLU A 207 11.20 -24.54 6.00
C GLU A 207 11.58 -23.07 6.02
N GLU A 208 11.37 -22.39 7.16
CA GLU A 208 11.60 -20.95 7.31
C GLU A 208 12.14 -20.64 8.72
N LEU A 209 12.96 -19.60 8.84
CA LEU A 209 13.39 -19.06 10.13
C LEU A 209 12.21 -18.32 10.78
N ALA A 210 11.71 -18.84 11.89
CA ALA A 210 10.60 -18.24 12.63
C ALA A 210 11.08 -17.14 13.58
N ALA A 211 12.18 -17.38 14.29
CA ALA A 211 12.72 -16.41 15.24
C ALA A 211 14.23 -16.58 15.46
N LEU A 212 14.87 -15.49 15.87
CA LEU A 212 16.26 -15.44 16.28
C LEU A 212 16.34 -14.66 17.58
N PHE A 213 16.76 -15.30 18.67
CA PHE A 213 16.84 -14.69 19.99
C PHE A 213 18.29 -14.58 20.48
N PRO A 214 18.73 -13.40 20.92
CA PRO A 214 20.00 -13.29 21.62
C PRO A 214 19.89 -13.89 23.03
N MET A 215 20.77 -14.83 23.35
CA MET A 215 20.89 -15.48 24.65
C MET A 215 21.85 -14.68 25.53
N LYS A 216 21.33 -13.67 26.24
CA LYS A 216 22.14 -12.78 27.08
C LYS A 216 22.52 -13.46 28.41
N GLY A 217 23.74 -13.97 28.48
CA GLY A 217 24.41 -14.38 29.74
C GLY A 217 24.19 -15.83 30.19
N THR A 218 23.07 -16.47 29.86
CA THR A 218 22.85 -17.90 30.13
C THR A 218 22.19 -18.62 28.95
N THR A 219 22.57 -19.88 28.76
CA THR A 219 22.00 -20.81 27.77
C THR A 219 21.26 -21.94 28.50
N LYS A 220 20.51 -21.56 29.53
CA LYS A 220 19.77 -22.52 30.35
C LYS A 220 18.54 -22.99 29.59
N SER A 221 18.08 -24.21 29.90
CA SER A 221 16.87 -24.78 29.31
C SER A 221 15.64 -23.88 29.49
N CYS A 222 15.55 -23.11 30.59
CA CYS A 222 14.47 -22.16 30.80
C CYS A 222 14.45 -21.01 29.78
N ASP A 223 15.61 -20.52 29.37
CA ASP A 223 15.72 -19.40 28.42
C ASP A 223 15.30 -19.85 27.03
N ILE A 224 15.73 -21.05 26.63
CA ILE A 224 15.34 -21.72 25.38
C ILE A 224 13.82 -21.97 25.38
N PHE A 225 13.27 -22.47 26.48
CA PHE A 225 11.84 -22.70 26.61
C PHE A 225 11.03 -21.41 26.46
N ASN A 226 11.46 -20.32 27.11
CA ASN A 226 10.79 -19.02 27.01
C ASN A 226 10.82 -18.46 25.58
N ALA A 227 11.94 -18.59 24.88
CA ALA A 227 12.07 -18.19 23.47
C ALA A 227 11.15 -19.00 22.55
N LEU A 228 11.06 -20.32 22.78
CA LEU A 228 10.14 -21.21 22.07
C LEU A 228 8.68 -20.80 22.30
N ILE A 229 8.24 -20.64 23.55
CA ILE A 229 6.88 -20.22 23.88
C ILE A 229 6.55 -18.86 23.27
N SER A 230 7.48 -17.91 23.31
CA SER A 230 7.31 -16.59 22.69
C SER A 230 7.09 -16.70 21.18
N THR A 231 7.81 -17.60 20.51
CA THR A 231 7.66 -17.85 19.08
C THR A 231 6.33 -18.49 18.74
N LEU A 232 5.92 -19.52 19.50
CA LEU A 232 4.63 -20.17 19.33
C LEU A 232 3.48 -19.17 19.46
N ASN A 233 3.54 -18.30 20.46
CA ASN A 233 2.54 -17.25 20.68
C ASN A 233 2.52 -16.21 19.56
N ARG A 234 3.71 -15.76 19.09
CA ARG A 234 3.83 -14.77 18.00
C ARG A 234 3.13 -15.24 16.72
N PHE A 235 3.34 -16.52 16.36
CA PHE A 235 2.79 -17.12 15.15
C PHE A 235 1.46 -17.86 15.34
N ASP A 236 0.87 -17.84 16.55
CA ASP A 236 -0.37 -18.57 16.89
C ASP A 236 -0.29 -20.07 16.53
N ILE A 237 0.85 -20.68 16.85
CA ILE A 237 1.13 -22.07 16.49
C ILE A 237 0.51 -23.00 17.53
N LYS A 238 -0.39 -23.89 17.08
CA LYS A 238 -1.01 -24.91 17.94
C LYS A 238 -0.10 -26.13 18.09
N LEU A 239 0.06 -26.61 19.33
CA LEU A 239 0.89 -27.79 19.63
C LEU A 239 0.29 -29.11 19.10
N ASN A 240 -1.01 -29.17 18.84
CA ASN A 240 -1.69 -30.40 18.41
C ASN A 240 -1.15 -30.99 17.09
N ASN A 241 -0.55 -30.14 16.25
CA ASN A 241 -0.02 -30.51 14.94
C ASN A 241 1.52 -30.62 14.93
N LEU A 242 2.16 -30.54 16.11
CA LEU A 242 3.60 -30.65 16.26
C LEU A 242 4.04 -32.11 16.10
N SER A 243 4.85 -32.41 15.09
CA SER A 243 5.41 -33.73 14.83
C SER A 243 6.73 -33.97 15.57
N GLY A 244 7.45 -32.92 15.96
CA GLY A 244 8.68 -33.04 16.73
C GLY A 244 9.41 -31.72 16.94
N VAL A 245 10.27 -31.70 17.95
CA VAL A 245 11.23 -30.62 18.21
C VAL A 245 12.63 -31.20 18.15
N ILE A 246 13.49 -30.60 17.37
CA ILE A 246 14.88 -31.00 17.15
C ILE A 246 15.76 -29.94 17.81
N THR A 247 16.72 -30.37 18.63
CA THR A 247 17.73 -29.49 19.23
C THR A 247 19.10 -30.06 18.91
N ASP A 248 20.10 -29.22 18.64
CA ASP A 248 21.48 -29.69 18.67
C ASP A 248 21.84 -30.04 20.12
N GLY A 249 22.36 -31.24 20.34
CA GLY A 249 22.43 -31.89 21.66
C GLY A 249 23.49 -31.31 22.61
N VAL A 250 23.62 -29.99 22.72
CA VAL A 250 24.48 -29.36 23.71
C VAL A 250 23.88 -29.63 25.10
N LYS A 251 24.74 -30.09 26.03
CA LYS A 251 24.43 -30.88 27.25
C LYS A 251 23.43 -30.29 28.28
N ASN A 252 22.75 -29.17 28.03
CA ASN A 252 21.96 -28.43 29.04
C ASN A 252 20.44 -28.66 28.99
N ASN A 253 19.92 -29.46 28.05
CA ASN A 253 18.47 -29.58 27.82
C ASN A 253 17.80 -30.68 28.66
N THR A 254 17.87 -30.60 30.00
CA THR A 254 16.84 -31.25 30.84
C THR A 254 15.61 -30.35 30.83
N TRP A 255 14.60 -30.75 30.07
CA TRP A 255 13.28 -30.10 30.05
C TRP A 255 12.66 -30.15 31.45
N PRO A 256 12.02 -29.08 31.94
CA PRO A 256 11.22 -29.16 33.16
C PRO A 256 10.17 -30.24 32.96
N ALA A 257 10.15 -31.25 33.84
CA ALA A 257 9.10 -32.24 33.87
C ALA A 257 7.75 -31.52 34.11
N ALA A 258 6.73 -31.93 33.35
CA ALA A 258 5.36 -31.45 33.48
C ALA A 258 4.75 -31.75 34.86
#